data_AF-A0A2D3TCC2-F1
#
_entry.id   AF-A0A2D3TCC2-F1
#
_cell.length_a   1.000
_cell.length_b   1.000
_cell.length_c   1.000
_cell.angle_alpha   90.00
_cell.angle_beta   90.00
_cell.angle_gamma   90.00
#
_symmetry.space_group_name_H-M   'P 1'
#
loop_
_entity.id
_entity.type
_entity.pdbx_description
1 polymer ?
#
loop_
_entity_poly.entity_id
_entity_poly.type
_entity_poly.pdbx_seq_one_letter_code
_entity_poly.pdbx_strand_id
1 'polypeptide(L)'
;MFQLSIENIHLDCHASNKIEAIKQVAKALAQAGEVDESYVKDMIQREEQISTYLGNGIAIPHGTTESRALIKKTGIQVFQFPKGIEWDVDHIAYIVIGIAAHSDEHLSLLRQLTYVLNDNAVAKKLAQTKSATELRSLLIGETKNPDLFFDISLIALDVPAENMTTLKALNAGRLKEISSVDEHFVSEVILQSPVHLGEGIWLSDTPKGNLLSAIAISRPLTPFKHDDQEVSLLLTVSAADDKPKRILAYLGQLLLTKKAGLLLKADASTLLSLLTSDYIDSTQTVSAEFVIQNKHGLHTRPATLLVNLIKQFNSEINVANLNGTGKKVNACSLMKVVGLGCKQGHRLQFTAQGEDASTALKEIGKAITSGLGETLA
;
A
#
# COMPACT_ATOMS: atom_id res chain seq x y z
N MET A 1 4.92 0.12 -17.88
CA MET A 1 4.74 0.81 -16.59
C MET A 1 4.53 2.27 -16.92
N PHE A 2 3.41 2.87 -16.50
CA PHE A 2 3.11 4.28 -16.77
C PHE A 2 4.09 5.17 -15.98
N GLN A 3 4.74 6.14 -16.65
CA GLN A 3 5.61 7.13 -16.01
C GLN A 3 4.88 8.47 -15.95
N LEU A 4 4.50 8.91 -14.75
CA LEU A 4 4.03 10.27 -14.50
C LEU A 4 5.25 11.19 -14.40
N SER A 5 5.48 12.04 -15.40
CA SER A 5 6.52 13.07 -15.38
C SER A 5 6.09 14.26 -14.52
N ILE A 6 7.05 14.90 -13.85
CA ILE A 6 6.82 16.11 -13.03
C ILE A 6 6.27 17.27 -13.88
N GLU A 7 6.69 17.36 -15.14
CA GLU A 7 6.24 18.39 -16.10
C GLU A 7 4.74 18.32 -16.45
N ASN A 8 4.10 17.19 -16.18
CA ASN A 8 2.68 16.98 -16.41
C ASN A 8 1.81 17.28 -15.17
N ILE A 9 2.42 17.80 -14.10
CA ILE A 9 1.75 18.11 -12.83
C ILE A 9 1.62 19.62 -12.69
N HIS A 10 0.37 20.07 -12.56
CA HIS A 10 -0.02 21.47 -12.44
C HIS A 10 -0.58 21.70 -11.03
N LEU A 11 0.16 22.47 -10.22
CA LEU A 11 -0.20 22.79 -8.85
C LEU A 11 -1.01 24.09 -8.75
N ASP A 12 -1.72 24.26 -7.64
CA ASP A 12 -2.42 25.50 -7.28
C ASP A 12 -3.35 26.05 -8.39
N CYS A 13 -4.02 25.14 -9.08
CA CYS A 13 -4.96 25.50 -10.14
C CYS A 13 -6.30 25.95 -9.56
N HIS A 14 -7.06 26.70 -10.36
CA HIS A 14 -8.37 27.21 -9.98
C HIS A 14 -9.37 26.96 -11.09
N ALA A 15 -10.55 26.46 -10.73
CA ALA A 15 -11.69 26.32 -11.63
C ALA A 15 -12.97 26.61 -10.85
N SER A 16 -13.93 27.27 -11.48
CA SER A 16 -15.23 27.60 -10.89
C SER A 16 -16.20 26.42 -10.87
N ASN A 17 -15.98 25.42 -11.74
CA ASN A 17 -16.80 24.22 -11.85
C ASN A 17 -16.03 23.09 -12.57
N LYS A 18 -16.60 21.89 -12.57
CA LYS A 18 -15.98 20.70 -13.20
C LYS A 18 -15.71 20.86 -14.70
N ILE A 19 -16.57 21.56 -15.43
CA ILE A 19 -16.42 21.76 -16.89
C ILE A 19 -15.19 22.62 -17.17
N GLU A 20 -14.94 23.65 -16.37
CA GLU A 20 -13.75 24.46 -16.49
C GLU A 20 -12.48 23.66 -16.18
N ALA A 21 -12.50 22.81 -15.15
CA ALA A 21 -11.38 21.93 -14.83
C ALA A 21 -11.10 20.93 -15.97
N ILE A 22 -12.13 20.31 -16.54
CA ILE A 22 -12.01 19.41 -17.70
C ILE A 22 -11.39 20.16 -18.89
N LYS A 23 -11.79 21.41 -19.15
CA LYS A 23 -11.20 22.24 -20.21
C LYS A 23 -9.72 22.54 -19.98
N GLN A 24 -9.30 22.84 -18.75
CA GLN A 24 -7.89 23.07 -18.42
C GLN A 24 -7.04 21.83 -18.68
N VAL A 25 -7.52 20.68 -18.21
CA VAL A 25 -6.88 19.39 -18.39
C VAL A 25 -6.79 19.01 -19.87
N ALA A 26 -7.89 19.14 -20.62
CA ALA A 26 -7.92 18.84 -22.05
C ALA A 26 -6.99 19.76 -22.86
N LYS A 27 -6.91 21.04 -22.48
CA LYS A 27 -5.99 21.99 -23.09
C LYS A 27 -4.53 21.58 -22.86
N ALA A 28 -4.18 21.12 -21.66
CA ALA A 28 -2.84 20.63 -21.38
C ALA A 28 -2.49 19.37 -22.19
N LEU A 29 -3.42 18.41 -22.31
CA LEU A 29 -3.24 17.23 -23.16
C LEU A 29 -2.97 17.65 -24.63
N ALA A 30 -3.73 18.62 -25.15
CA ALA A 30 -3.55 19.12 -26.51
C ALA A 30 -2.21 19.86 -26.70
N GLN A 31 -1.83 20.71 -25.74
CA GLN A 31 -0.55 21.44 -25.75
C GLN A 31 0.67 20.51 -25.66
N ALA A 32 0.55 19.40 -24.94
CA ALA A 32 1.56 18.34 -24.88
C ALA A 32 1.63 17.49 -26.17
N GLY A 33 0.74 17.74 -27.14
CA GLY A 33 0.63 17.00 -28.39
C GLY A 33 0.07 15.59 -28.20
N GLU A 34 -0.63 15.32 -27.11
CA GLU A 34 -1.19 14.01 -26.76
C GLU A 34 -2.52 13.76 -27.47
N VAL A 35 -3.29 14.82 -27.67
CA VAL A 35 -4.60 14.77 -28.33
C VAL A 35 -4.81 15.92 -29.32
N ASP A 36 -5.86 15.82 -30.11
CA ASP A 36 -6.43 16.94 -30.86
C ASP A 36 -7.16 17.94 -29.95
N GLU A 37 -7.21 19.22 -30.32
CA GLU A 37 -7.90 20.26 -29.55
C GLU A 37 -9.39 19.97 -29.35
N SER A 38 -10.00 19.23 -30.28
CA SER A 38 -11.41 18.84 -30.21
C SER A 38 -11.72 17.79 -29.12
N TYR A 39 -10.71 17.09 -28.58
CA TYR A 39 -10.86 16.03 -27.58
C TYR A 39 -11.58 16.50 -26.30
N VAL A 40 -11.53 17.80 -26.00
CA VAL A 40 -12.26 18.40 -24.88
C VAL A 40 -13.77 18.15 -24.94
N LYS A 41 -14.34 18.09 -26.15
CA LYS A 41 -15.78 17.84 -26.35
C LYS A 41 -16.14 16.44 -25.89
N ASP A 42 -15.32 15.45 -26.23
CA ASP A 42 -15.53 14.05 -25.85
C ASP A 42 -15.35 13.83 -24.35
N MET A 43 -14.39 14.50 -23.72
CA MET A 43 -14.23 14.45 -22.26
C MET A 43 -15.45 15.00 -21.52
N ILE A 44 -16.03 16.11 -22.02
CA ILE A 44 -17.26 16.68 -21.45
C ILE A 44 -18.45 15.74 -21.69
N GLN A 45 -18.63 15.24 -22.91
CA GLN A 45 -19.71 14.32 -23.23
C GLN A 45 -19.65 13.02 -22.39
N ARG A 46 -18.43 12.51 -22.15
CA ARG A 46 -18.22 11.33 -21.30
C ARG A 46 -18.61 11.59 -19.85
N GLU A 47 -18.28 12.76 -19.33
CA GLU A 47 -18.64 13.19 -17.97
C GLU A 47 -20.17 13.37 -17.80
N GLU A 48 -20.87 13.83 -18.84
CA GLU A 48 -22.34 13.98 -18.83
C GLU A 48 -23.08 12.64 -18.76
N GLN A 49 -22.48 11.55 -19.25
CA GLN A 49 -23.08 10.22 -19.17
C GLN A 49 -23.04 9.66 -17.74
N ILE A 50 -21.84 9.64 -17.15
CA ILE A 50 -21.57 9.14 -15.79
C ILE A 50 -20.40 9.92 -15.24
N SER A 51 -20.53 10.42 -14.01
CA SER A 51 -19.47 11.10 -13.27
C SER A 51 -18.15 10.33 -13.33
N THR A 52 -17.07 11.04 -13.63
CA THR A 52 -15.70 10.49 -13.59
C THR A 52 -15.04 10.67 -12.22
N TYR A 53 -15.81 11.05 -11.20
CA TYR A 53 -15.37 11.00 -9.81
C TYR A 53 -15.14 9.56 -9.36
N LEU A 54 -14.03 9.32 -8.66
CA LEU A 54 -13.63 7.97 -8.24
C LEU A 54 -13.68 7.75 -6.72
N GLY A 55 -13.70 8.82 -5.94
CA GLY A 55 -13.56 8.77 -4.49
C GLY A 55 -12.41 9.61 -3.97
N ASN A 56 -12.46 9.94 -2.68
CA ASN A 56 -11.38 10.59 -1.93
C ASN A 56 -10.76 11.81 -2.64
N GLY A 57 -11.59 12.64 -3.26
CA GLY A 57 -11.10 13.87 -3.87
C GLY A 57 -10.50 13.74 -5.26
N ILE A 58 -10.66 12.61 -5.95
CA ILE A 58 -10.04 12.36 -7.26
C ILE A 58 -11.11 12.20 -8.34
N ALA A 59 -10.91 12.91 -9.46
CA ALA A 59 -11.67 12.72 -10.69
C ALA A 59 -10.75 12.39 -11.87
N ILE A 60 -11.22 11.56 -12.80
CA ILE A 60 -10.44 11.12 -13.97
C ILE A 60 -11.23 11.34 -15.27
N PRO A 61 -11.34 12.59 -15.73
CA PRO A 61 -11.98 12.85 -17.01
C PRO A 61 -11.15 12.27 -18.16
N HIS A 62 -11.83 11.58 -19.07
CA HIS A 62 -11.26 10.94 -20.26
C HIS A 62 -12.29 10.97 -21.39
N GLY A 63 -11.83 10.79 -22.63
CA GLY A 63 -12.72 10.73 -23.80
C GLY A 63 -13.51 9.41 -23.88
N THR A 64 -14.34 9.29 -24.91
CA THR A 64 -15.10 8.07 -25.21
C THR A 64 -14.27 7.09 -26.05
N THR A 65 -14.75 5.85 -26.22
CA THR A 65 -14.12 4.89 -27.16
C THR A 65 -14.08 5.39 -28.61
N GLU A 66 -15.00 6.28 -29.00
CA GLU A 66 -15.08 6.86 -30.35
C GLU A 66 -14.02 7.95 -30.57
N SER A 67 -13.60 8.63 -29.50
CA SER A 67 -12.58 9.68 -29.52
C SER A 67 -11.14 9.17 -29.72
N ARG A 68 -10.93 7.85 -29.84
CA ARG A 68 -9.59 7.24 -29.99
C ARG A 68 -8.82 7.75 -31.21
N ALA A 69 -9.51 8.16 -32.27
CA ALA A 69 -8.91 8.74 -33.46
C ALA A 69 -8.29 10.13 -33.21
N LEU A 70 -8.70 10.81 -32.13
CA LEU A 70 -8.19 12.13 -31.74
C LEU A 70 -6.96 12.04 -30.83
N ILE A 71 -6.59 10.84 -30.39
CA ILE A 71 -5.42 10.60 -29.56
C ILE A 71 -4.22 10.42 -30.48
N LYS A 72 -3.19 11.25 -30.29
CA LYS A 72 -1.94 11.21 -31.07
C LYS A 72 -0.87 10.36 -30.38
N LYS A 73 -0.84 10.40 -29.05
CA LYS A 73 -0.01 9.55 -28.18
C LYS A 73 -0.68 9.43 -26.82
N THR A 74 -0.41 8.32 -26.12
CA THR A 74 -0.85 8.15 -24.73
C THR A 74 -0.23 9.23 -23.85
N GLY A 75 -1.04 9.84 -22.99
CA GLY A 75 -0.67 11.00 -22.20
C GLY A 75 -1.53 11.16 -20.94
N ILE A 76 -0.95 11.79 -19.92
CA ILE A 76 -1.62 12.09 -18.65
C ILE A 76 -1.24 13.49 -18.22
N GLN A 77 -2.23 14.25 -17.77
CA GLN A 77 -2.04 15.57 -17.16
C GLN A 77 -2.76 15.61 -15.81
N VAL A 78 -2.06 16.03 -14.76
CA VAL A 78 -2.57 16.05 -13.39
C VAL A 78 -2.69 17.47 -12.90
N PHE A 79 -3.89 17.84 -12.45
CA PHE A 79 -4.19 19.17 -11.93
C PHE A 79 -4.62 19.09 -10.47
N GLN A 80 -3.99 19.90 -9.63
CA GLN A 80 -4.37 20.09 -8.24
C GLN A 80 -5.21 21.37 -8.10
N PHE A 81 -6.37 21.26 -7.45
CA PHE A 81 -7.26 22.36 -7.11
C PHE A 81 -7.41 22.45 -5.59
N PRO A 82 -6.58 23.23 -4.88
CA PRO A 82 -6.54 23.22 -3.41
C PRO A 82 -7.86 23.62 -2.73
N LYS A 83 -8.67 24.45 -3.39
CA LYS A 83 -10.00 24.86 -2.89
C LYS A 83 -11.07 23.80 -3.11
N GLY A 84 -10.78 22.78 -3.91
CA GLY A 84 -11.74 21.77 -4.34
C GLY A 84 -12.71 22.29 -5.40
N ILE A 85 -13.23 21.36 -6.20
CA ILE A 85 -14.27 21.59 -7.19
C ILE A 85 -15.41 20.62 -6.89
N GLU A 86 -16.63 21.11 -6.76
CA GLU A 86 -17.81 20.25 -6.73
C GLU A 86 -17.93 19.49 -8.05
N TRP A 87 -17.82 18.16 -7.98
CA TRP A 87 -17.78 17.29 -9.16
C TRP A 87 -19.16 16.67 -9.46
N ASP A 88 -19.84 16.26 -8.40
CA ASP A 88 -21.24 15.85 -8.39
C ASP A 88 -21.81 16.03 -6.97
N VAL A 89 -23.04 15.58 -6.73
CA VAL A 89 -23.74 15.79 -5.45
C VAL A 89 -22.94 15.17 -4.30
N ASP A 90 -22.55 16.01 -3.35
CA ASP A 90 -21.76 15.68 -2.15
C ASP A 90 -20.30 15.24 -2.40
N HIS A 91 -19.78 15.33 -3.64
CA HIS A 91 -18.38 15.00 -3.92
C HIS A 91 -17.57 16.21 -4.42
N ILE A 92 -16.46 16.45 -3.72
CA ILE A 92 -15.47 17.48 -4.06
C ILE A 92 -14.24 16.78 -4.63
N ALA A 93 -13.75 17.24 -5.78
CA ALA A 93 -12.48 16.84 -6.37
C ALA A 93 -11.39 17.89 -6.10
N TYR A 94 -10.25 17.44 -5.57
CA TYR A 94 -9.04 18.22 -5.37
C TYR A 94 -7.95 17.88 -6.40
N ILE A 95 -8.01 16.66 -6.96
CA ILE A 95 -7.11 16.22 -8.02
C ILE A 95 -7.95 15.81 -9.23
N VAL A 96 -7.59 16.34 -10.39
CA VAL A 96 -8.20 15.97 -11.67
C VAL A 96 -7.12 15.42 -12.57
N ILE A 97 -7.29 14.18 -13.03
CA ILE A 97 -6.30 13.46 -13.84
C ILE A 97 -6.89 13.24 -15.24
N GLY A 98 -6.43 14.02 -16.21
CA GLY A 98 -6.78 13.81 -17.61
C GLY A 98 -6.03 12.63 -18.20
N ILE A 99 -6.74 11.77 -18.92
CA ILE A 99 -6.14 10.63 -19.61
C ILE A 99 -6.47 10.67 -21.10
N ALA A 100 -5.41 10.56 -21.90
CA ALA A 100 -5.45 10.20 -23.30
C ALA A 100 -4.86 8.81 -23.45
N ALA A 101 -5.66 7.80 -23.81
CA ALA A 101 -5.19 6.43 -24.00
C ALA A 101 -5.92 5.72 -25.15
N HIS A 102 -5.16 5.02 -26.00
CA HIS A 102 -5.73 4.26 -27.13
C HIS A 102 -6.46 2.98 -26.71
N SER A 103 -6.21 2.48 -25.49
CA SER A 103 -6.72 1.20 -24.97
C SER A 103 -7.22 1.34 -23.52
N ASP A 104 -7.50 0.22 -22.85
CA ASP A 104 -7.91 0.17 -21.44
C ASP A 104 -6.78 0.51 -20.45
N GLU A 105 -5.74 1.19 -20.92
CA GLU A 105 -4.61 1.68 -20.15
C GLU A 105 -5.01 2.56 -18.94
N HIS A 106 -6.14 3.27 -19.02
CA HIS A 106 -6.72 3.99 -17.88
C HIS A 106 -7.04 3.06 -16.69
N LEU A 107 -7.36 1.78 -16.93
CA LEU A 107 -7.56 0.78 -15.87
C LEU A 107 -6.26 0.46 -15.12
N SER A 108 -5.10 0.55 -15.79
CA SER A 108 -3.81 0.35 -15.14
C SER A 108 -3.48 1.49 -14.17
N LEU A 109 -3.86 2.72 -14.51
CA LEU A 109 -3.76 3.87 -13.60
C LEU A 109 -4.74 3.74 -12.44
N LEU A 110 -5.98 3.30 -12.68
CA LEU A 110 -6.95 3.04 -11.62
C LEU A 110 -6.42 2.03 -10.59
N ARG A 111 -5.72 0.98 -11.05
CA ARG A 111 -5.06 0.01 -10.16
C ARG A 111 -3.97 0.67 -9.30
N GLN A 112 -3.18 1.58 -9.88
CA GLN A 112 -2.16 2.32 -9.12
C GLN A 112 -2.78 3.28 -8.10
N LEU A 113 -3.90 3.91 -8.45
CA LEU A 113 -4.61 4.86 -7.59
C LEU A 113 -5.48 4.18 -6.52
N THR A 114 -5.65 2.86 -6.56
CA THR A 114 -6.56 2.13 -5.66
C THR A 114 -6.23 2.34 -4.18
N TYR A 115 -4.96 2.58 -3.81
CA TYR A 115 -4.62 2.89 -2.42
C TYR A 115 -5.00 4.33 -2.03
N VAL A 116 -4.81 5.30 -2.94
CA VAL A 116 -5.18 6.70 -2.72
C VAL A 116 -6.69 6.83 -2.52
N LEU A 117 -7.45 6.09 -3.32
CA LEU A 117 -8.91 6.06 -3.26
C LEU A 117 -9.47 5.44 -1.96
N ASN A 118 -8.64 4.81 -1.13
CA ASN A 118 -9.04 4.23 0.15
C ASN A 118 -8.49 4.98 1.37
N ASP A 119 -7.63 5.99 1.20
CA ASP A 119 -7.00 6.75 2.29
C ASP A 119 -7.36 8.26 2.25
N ASN A 120 -8.25 8.67 3.17
CA ASN A 120 -8.67 10.07 3.32
C ASN A 120 -7.52 11.02 3.71
N ALA A 121 -6.48 10.52 4.39
CA ALA A 121 -5.34 11.35 4.77
C ALA A 121 -4.47 11.69 3.55
N VAL A 122 -4.32 10.76 2.61
CA VAL A 122 -3.59 10.99 1.36
C VAL A 122 -4.32 12.01 0.49
N ALA A 123 -5.66 11.91 0.38
CA ALA A 123 -6.47 12.90 -0.34
C ALA A 123 -6.27 14.33 0.17
N LYS A 124 -6.25 14.52 1.49
CA LYS A 124 -6.01 15.82 2.11
C LYS A 124 -4.60 16.35 1.82
N LYS A 125 -3.58 15.48 1.85
CA LYS A 125 -2.20 15.85 1.48
C LYS A 125 -2.08 16.24 0.01
N LEU A 126 -2.73 15.48 -0.88
CA LEU A 126 -2.79 15.77 -2.31
C LEU A 126 -3.42 17.15 -2.58
N ALA A 127 -4.43 17.55 -1.81
CA ALA A 127 -5.04 18.87 -1.92
C ALA A 127 -4.15 20.03 -1.43
N GLN A 128 -3.19 19.76 -0.53
CA GLN A 128 -2.45 20.78 0.21
C GLN A 128 -0.97 20.90 -0.17
N THR A 129 -0.39 19.86 -0.78
CA THR A 129 1.02 19.85 -1.16
C THR A 129 1.36 21.01 -2.10
N LYS A 130 2.57 21.54 -1.97
CA LYS A 130 3.12 22.59 -2.85
C LYS A 130 4.25 22.08 -3.74
N SER A 131 4.46 20.76 -3.78
CA SER A 131 5.56 20.11 -4.49
C SER A 131 5.02 19.12 -5.51
N ALA A 132 5.38 19.32 -6.79
CA ALA A 132 4.95 18.44 -7.87
C ALA A 132 5.58 17.04 -7.69
N THR A 133 6.81 16.99 -7.15
CA THR A 133 7.47 15.74 -6.77
C THR A 133 6.73 15.02 -5.65
N GLU A 134 6.31 15.73 -4.60
CA GLU A 134 5.54 15.13 -3.50
C GLU A 134 4.17 14.64 -3.99
N LEU A 135 3.48 15.45 -4.80
CA LEU A 135 2.21 15.07 -5.42
C LEU A 135 2.36 13.81 -6.28
N ARG A 136 3.38 13.76 -7.14
CA ARG A 136 3.72 12.58 -7.94
C ARG A 136 3.86 11.36 -7.05
N SER A 137 4.70 11.45 -6.01
CA SER A 137 4.95 10.34 -5.10
C SER A 137 3.69 9.91 -4.33
N LEU A 138 2.84 10.87 -3.94
CA LEU A 138 1.54 10.63 -3.29
C LEU A 138 0.49 9.99 -4.19
N LEU A 139 0.62 10.05 -5.52
CA LEU A 139 -0.30 9.41 -6.47
C LEU A 139 0.14 7.99 -6.85
N ILE A 140 1.44 7.74 -6.97
CA ILE A 140 1.98 6.47 -7.48
C ILE A 140 2.34 5.46 -6.38
N GLY A 141 2.14 5.81 -5.11
CA GLY A 141 2.37 4.94 -3.97
C GLY A 141 3.78 4.97 -3.42
N GLU A 142 4.65 5.83 -3.98
CA GLU A 142 6.01 6.04 -3.48
C GLU A 142 6.01 6.60 -2.04
N THR A 143 4.95 7.29 -1.61
CA THR A 143 4.83 7.79 -0.23
C THR A 143 4.46 6.74 0.82
N LYS A 144 4.41 5.44 0.47
CA LYS A 144 4.57 4.39 1.48
C LYS A 144 6.04 4.13 1.87
N ASN A 145 6.99 4.95 1.41
CA ASN A 145 8.25 5.19 2.13
C ASN A 145 8.97 6.46 1.58
N PRO A 146 8.65 7.68 2.03
CA PRO A 146 9.40 8.87 1.61
C PRO A 146 10.80 8.95 2.22
N ASP A 147 11.27 7.89 2.87
CA ASP A 147 12.38 8.02 3.79
C ASP A 147 13.31 6.79 3.90
N LEU A 148 12.95 5.66 3.29
CA LEU A 148 13.80 4.48 3.20
C LEU A 148 13.74 3.97 1.76
N PHE A 149 14.81 4.18 1.00
CA PHE A 149 14.93 3.68 -0.36
C PHE A 149 15.20 2.18 -0.33
N PHE A 150 14.16 1.40 -0.64
CA PHE A 150 14.27 -0.03 -0.80
C PHE A 150 13.28 -0.51 -1.85
N ASP A 151 13.81 -0.91 -3.01
CA ASP A 151 13.04 -1.39 -4.15
C ASP A 151 13.76 -2.57 -4.85
N ILE A 152 13.17 -3.10 -5.92
CA ILE A 152 13.68 -4.26 -6.65
C ILE A 152 15.08 -4.01 -7.23
N SER A 153 15.42 -2.77 -7.60
CA SER A 153 16.74 -2.43 -8.15
C SER A 153 17.87 -2.57 -7.14
N LEU A 154 17.56 -2.60 -5.84
CA LEU A 154 18.53 -2.82 -4.76
C LEU A 154 18.64 -4.29 -4.35
N ILE A 155 17.95 -5.21 -5.05
CA ILE A 155 17.96 -6.65 -4.77
C ILE A 155 18.68 -7.39 -5.90
N ALA A 156 19.73 -8.13 -5.56
CA ALA A 156 20.43 -9.03 -6.46
C ALA A 156 20.30 -10.48 -5.98
N LEU A 157 19.58 -11.30 -6.73
CA LEU A 157 19.44 -12.72 -6.41
C LEU A 157 20.36 -13.55 -7.29
N ASP A 158 20.71 -14.72 -6.79
CA ASP A 158 21.44 -15.77 -7.51
C ASP A 158 22.78 -15.27 -8.08
N VAL A 159 23.49 -14.49 -7.26
CA VAL A 159 24.77 -13.87 -7.61
C VAL A 159 25.87 -14.95 -7.67
N PRO A 160 26.65 -15.07 -8.76
CA PRO A 160 27.77 -16.00 -8.84
C PRO A 160 28.95 -15.52 -7.97
N ALA A 161 28.79 -15.64 -6.66
CA ALA A 161 29.74 -15.18 -5.64
C ALA A 161 30.15 -16.35 -4.74
N GLU A 162 31.45 -16.47 -4.52
CA GLU A 162 32.06 -17.50 -3.66
C GLU A 162 32.70 -16.88 -2.39
N ASN A 163 32.61 -15.57 -2.24
CA ASN A 163 33.20 -14.84 -1.12
C ASN A 163 32.39 -13.61 -0.74
N MET A 164 32.61 -13.14 0.49
CA MET A 164 31.90 -12.00 1.07
C MET A 164 32.23 -10.68 0.37
N THR A 165 33.46 -10.51 -0.11
CA THR A 165 33.90 -9.29 -0.80
C THR A 165 33.06 -9.00 -2.04
N THR A 166 32.74 -10.02 -2.83
CA THR A 166 31.89 -9.88 -4.01
C THR A 166 30.49 -9.38 -3.65
N LEU A 167 29.85 -9.95 -2.62
CA LEU A 167 28.51 -9.53 -2.18
C LEU A 167 28.52 -8.08 -1.64
N LYS A 168 29.53 -7.73 -0.84
CA LYS A 168 29.68 -6.38 -0.29
C LYS A 168 29.90 -5.34 -1.38
N ALA A 169 30.75 -5.64 -2.36
CA ALA A 169 31.01 -4.74 -3.49
C ALA A 169 29.74 -4.52 -4.34
N LEU A 170 28.96 -5.58 -4.58
CA LEU A 170 27.71 -5.49 -5.32
C LEU A 170 26.69 -4.60 -4.59
N ASN A 171 26.48 -4.83 -3.30
CA ASN A 171 25.54 -4.04 -2.51
C ASN A 171 25.99 -2.57 -2.39
N ALA A 172 27.27 -2.32 -2.10
CA ALA A 172 27.82 -0.98 -2.02
C ALA A 172 27.71 -0.22 -3.35
N GLY A 173 27.95 -0.90 -4.47
CA GLY A 173 27.76 -0.35 -5.82
C GLY A 173 26.33 0.10 -6.07
N ARG A 174 25.33 -0.75 -5.77
CA ARG A 174 23.91 -0.41 -5.92
C ARG A 174 23.47 0.76 -5.05
N LEU A 175 23.93 0.81 -3.80
CA LEU A 175 23.67 1.95 -2.90
C LEU A 175 24.29 3.24 -3.45
N LYS A 176 25.48 3.15 -4.07
CA LYS A 176 26.15 4.30 -4.70
C LYS A 176 25.41 4.77 -5.97
N GLU A 177 24.90 3.85 -6.78
CA GLU A 177 24.13 4.17 -8.01
C GLU A 177 22.90 5.04 -7.72
N ILE A 178 22.20 4.78 -6.61
CA ILE A 178 21.05 5.59 -6.18
C ILE A 178 21.45 6.83 -5.36
N SER A 179 22.75 7.13 -5.27
CA SER A 179 23.29 8.26 -4.49
C SER A 179 22.90 8.24 -3.00
N SER A 180 22.64 7.06 -2.44
CA SER A 180 22.34 6.91 -1.00
C SER A 180 23.59 6.98 -0.13
N VAL A 181 24.77 6.82 -0.73
CA VAL A 181 26.06 6.75 -0.01
C VAL A 181 27.19 7.48 -0.75
N ASP A 182 28.21 7.90 0.00
CA ASP A 182 29.44 8.51 -0.54
C ASP A 182 30.61 7.49 -0.69
N GLU A 183 31.78 7.96 -1.10
CA GLU A 183 33.00 7.15 -1.25
C GLU A 183 33.51 6.58 0.08
N HIS A 184 33.29 7.29 1.20
CA HIS A 184 33.70 6.81 2.52
C HIS A 184 32.89 5.60 2.93
N PHE A 185 31.57 5.60 2.69
CA PHE A 185 30.73 4.44 2.96
C PHE A 185 31.23 3.21 2.20
N VAL A 186 31.47 3.36 0.89
CA VAL A 186 31.92 2.24 0.04
C VAL A 186 33.24 1.67 0.54
N SER A 187 34.21 2.53 0.85
CA SER A 187 35.51 2.11 1.39
C SER A 187 35.37 1.36 2.73
N GLU A 188 34.63 1.94 3.67
CA GLU A 188 34.43 1.35 5.02
C GLU A 188 33.69 0.03 4.95
N VAL A 189 32.59 -0.06 4.18
CA VAL A 189 31.85 -1.30 4.01
C VAL A 189 32.78 -2.39 3.49
N ILE A 190 33.61 -2.13 2.47
CA ILE A 190 34.53 -3.14 1.93
C ILE A 190 35.55 -3.62 2.97
N LEU A 191 36.04 -2.74 3.84
CA LEU A 191 37.08 -3.08 4.82
C LEU A 191 36.54 -3.75 6.09
N GLN A 192 35.30 -3.45 6.50
CA GLN A 192 34.74 -3.97 7.76
C GLN A 192 34.17 -5.40 7.61
N SER A 193 34.26 -6.21 8.66
CA SER A 193 33.64 -7.54 8.65
C SER A 193 32.13 -7.43 8.91
N PRO A 194 31.27 -8.08 8.12
CA PRO A 194 29.84 -8.08 8.36
C PRO A 194 29.49 -8.89 9.63
N VAL A 195 28.31 -8.64 10.18
CA VAL A 195 27.78 -9.33 11.34
C VAL A 195 26.91 -10.50 10.89
N HIS A 196 27.19 -11.70 11.37
CA HIS A 196 26.32 -12.86 11.19
C HIS A 196 25.11 -12.76 12.14
N LEU A 197 23.89 -12.70 11.58
CA LEU A 197 22.66 -12.58 12.36
C LEU A 197 22.02 -13.94 12.70
N GLY A 198 22.40 -15.01 12.00
CA GLY A 198 21.80 -16.34 12.13
C GLY A 198 21.14 -16.81 10.83
N GLU A 199 20.91 -18.13 10.71
CA GLU A 199 20.26 -18.77 9.55
C GLU A 199 20.90 -18.38 8.20
N GLY A 200 22.22 -18.14 8.18
CA GLY A 200 22.96 -17.75 6.98
C GLY A 200 22.73 -16.31 6.53
N ILE A 201 22.08 -15.47 7.34
CA ILE A 201 21.84 -14.06 7.05
C ILE A 201 22.93 -13.20 7.69
N TRP A 202 23.47 -12.29 6.90
CA TRP A 202 24.53 -11.35 7.30
C TRP A 202 24.09 -9.91 7.11
N LEU A 203 24.61 -9.04 7.97
CA LEU A 203 24.38 -7.60 7.95
C LEU A 203 25.71 -6.86 7.81
N SER A 204 25.75 -5.88 6.91
CA SER A 204 26.85 -4.94 6.76
C SER A 204 26.32 -3.51 6.82
N ASP A 205 26.98 -2.65 7.57
CA ASP A 205 26.67 -1.23 7.67
C ASP A 205 27.95 -0.46 8.05
N THR A 206 27.85 0.87 8.13
CA THR A 206 28.91 1.74 8.64
C THR A 206 28.31 3.06 9.09
N PRO A 207 28.86 3.73 10.12
CA PRO A 207 28.36 5.04 10.56
C PRO A 207 28.72 6.19 9.60
N LYS A 208 29.65 5.99 8.66
CA LYS A 208 30.17 7.06 7.78
C LYS A 208 29.60 6.95 6.37
N GLY A 209 29.38 8.11 5.76
CA GLY A 209 29.04 8.20 4.34
C GLY A 209 27.60 7.85 3.98
N ASN A 210 26.70 7.80 4.97
CA ASN A 210 25.26 7.63 4.76
C ASN A 210 24.64 8.97 4.35
N LEU A 211 24.12 9.06 3.13
CA LEU A 211 23.46 10.27 2.61
C LEU A 211 21.93 10.14 2.65
N LEU A 212 21.41 8.94 2.36
CA LEU A 212 19.99 8.59 2.43
C LEU A 212 19.83 7.21 3.05
N SER A 213 18.76 7.02 3.82
CA SER A 213 18.43 5.70 4.35
C SER A 213 18.03 4.77 3.21
N ALA A 214 18.75 3.66 3.05
CA ALA A 214 18.55 2.69 1.97
C ALA A 214 19.04 1.29 2.36
N ILE A 215 18.51 0.25 1.71
CA ILE A 215 18.92 -1.14 1.95
C ILE A 215 19.19 -1.83 0.62
N ALA A 216 20.36 -2.46 0.50
CA ALA A 216 20.69 -3.35 -0.62
C ALA A 216 20.82 -4.79 -0.14
N ILE A 217 20.42 -5.74 -0.99
CA ILE A 217 20.37 -7.16 -0.66
C ILE A 217 21.03 -7.96 -1.77
N SER A 218 21.89 -8.90 -1.38
CA SER A 218 22.40 -9.91 -2.30
C SER A 218 22.26 -11.32 -1.74
N ARG A 219 21.84 -12.26 -2.60
CA ARG A 219 21.81 -13.70 -2.33
C ARG A 219 22.77 -14.39 -3.29
N PRO A 220 23.76 -15.17 -2.82
CA PRO A 220 24.62 -15.93 -3.71
C PRO A 220 23.83 -17.07 -4.39
N LEU A 221 24.24 -17.44 -5.60
CA LEU A 221 23.68 -18.56 -6.36
C LEU A 221 23.79 -19.88 -5.59
N THR A 222 24.93 -20.07 -4.92
CA THR A 222 25.20 -21.20 -4.03
C THR A 222 25.68 -20.64 -2.69
N PRO A 223 25.05 -21.02 -1.56
CA PRO A 223 25.58 -20.65 -0.25
C PRO A 223 27.05 -21.06 -0.09
N PHE A 224 27.85 -20.18 0.51
CA PHE A 224 29.27 -20.41 0.77
C PHE A 224 29.59 -20.17 2.26
N LYS A 225 30.83 -20.37 2.68
CA LYS A 225 31.25 -20.13 4.07
C LYS A 225 32.09 -18.86 4.21
N HIS A 226 31.85 -18.12 5.28
CA HIS A 226 32.69 -17.02 5.76
C HIS A 226 32.85 -17.18 7.28
N ASP A 227 34.09 -17.27 7.76
CA ASP A 227 34.42 -17.53 9.17
C ASP A 227 33.65 -18.72 9.77
N ASP A 228 33.66 -19.85 9.03
CA ASP A 228 32.97 -21.11 9.34
C ASP A 228 31.43 -21.04 9.43
N GLN A 229 30.83 -19.87 9.24
CA GLN A 229 29.40 -19.64 9.19
C GLN A 229 28.91 -19.63 7.73
N GLU A 230 27.69 -20.12 7.49
CA GLU A 230 27.08 -20.11 6.16
C GLU A 230 26.71 -18.67 5.74
N VAL A 231 26.87 -18.35 4.46
CA VAL A 231 26.44 -17.10 3.83
C VAL A 231 25.37 -17.45 2.79
N SER A 232 24.13 -17.16 3.14
CA SER A 232 22.94 -17.39 2.32
C SER A 232 22.24 -16.09 1.93
N LEU A 233 22.47 -14.98 2.63
CA LEU A 233 21.99 -13.64 2.27
C LEU A 233 22.84 -12.56 2.93
N LEU A 234 23.20 -11.51 2.19
CA LEU A 234 23.83 -10.30 2.72
C LEU A 234 22.89 -9.09 2.58
N LEU A 235 22.57 -8.47 3.71
CA LEU A 235 21.93 -7.17 3.80
C LEU A 235 23.00 -6.09 4.00
N THR A 236 22.99 -5.04 3.19
CA THR A 236 23.82 -3.85 3.41
C THR A 236 22.95 -2.63 3.61
N VAL A 237 23.16 -1.93 4.72
CA VAL A 237 22.29 -0.83 5.16
C VAL A 237 23.05 0.49 5.10
N SER A 238 22.47 1.46 4.40
CA SER A 238 22.77 2.87 4.63
C SER A 238 21.73 3.45 5.57
N ALA A 239 22.16 4.02 6.69
CA ALA A 239 21.29 4.58 7.71
C ALA A 239 21.59 6.07 7.90
N ALA A 240 20.85 6.93 7.20
CA ALA A 240 20.88 8.38 7.44
C ALA A 240 19.96 8.78 8.61
N ASP A 241 19.02 7.91 8.97
CA ASP A 241 18.09 8.04 10.08
C ASP A 241 17.65 6.66 10.61
N ASP A 242 16.63 6.64 11.47
CA ASP A 242 16.16 5.45 12.17
C ASP A 242 15.28 4.51 11.34
N LYS A 243 15.01 4.82 10.09
CA LYS A 243 13.95 4.14 9.33
C LYS A 243 14.35 2.74 8.82
N PRO A 244 15.62 2.45 8.47
CA PRO A 244 16.07 1.08 8.26
C PRO A 244 15.80 0.16 9.45
N LYS A 245 15.72 0.70 10.69
CA LYS A 245 15.47 -0.09 11.90
C LYS A 245 14.17 -0.88 11.84
N ARG A 246 13.15 -0.40 11.10
CA ARG A 246 11.89 -1.13 10.93
C ARG A 246 12.09 -2.47 10.21
N ILE A 247 12.85 -2.46 9.11
CA ILE A 247 13.16 -3.66 8.34
C ILE A 247 14.06 -4.59 9.16
N LEU A 248 15.04 -4.02 9.87
CA LEU A 248 15.93 -4.78 10.75
C LEU A 248 15.18 -5.42 11.94
N ALA A 249 14.21 -4.73 12.53
CA ALA A 249 13.38 -5.28 13.60
C ALA A 249 12.54 -6.47 13.12
N TYR A 250 11.93 -6.35 11.93
CA TYR A 250 11.19 -7.46 11.33
C TYR A 250 12.09 -8.64 10.97
N LEU A 251 13.27 -8.39 10.40
CA LEU A 251 14.28 -9.42 10.18
C LEU A 251 14.66 -10.12 11.48
N GLY A 252 14.88 -9.36 12.56
CA GLY A 252 15.13 -9.89 13.90
C GLY A 252 14.01 -10.81 14.37
N GLN A 253 12.75 -10.46 14.14
CA GLN A 253 11.61 -11.30 14.48
C GLN A 253 11.57 -12.60 13.66
N LEU A 254 11.86 -12.55 12.36
CA LEU A 254 11.93 -13.74 11.52
C LEU A 254 13.00 -14.71 12.04
N LEU A 255 14.16 -14.19 12.44
CA LEU A 255 15.24 -14.99 13.04
C LEU A 255 14.82 -15.58 14.39
N LEU A 256 14.20 -14.78 15.28
CA LEU A 256 13.70 -15.25 16.58
C LEU A 256 12.63 -16.36 16.43
N THR A 257 11.82 -16.28 15.38
CA THR A 257 10.75 -17.26 15.10
C THR A 257 11.17 -18.40 14.18
N LYS A 258 12.46 -18.47 13.78
CA LYS A 258 13.01 -19.46 12.83
C LYS A 258 12.27 -19.51 11.49
N LYS A 259 11.89 -18.33 11.00
CA LYS A 259 11.18 -18.14 9.73
C LYS A 259 12.03 -17.41 8.69
N ALA A 260 13.32 -17.23 8.93
CA ALA A 260 14.22 -16.54 7.99
C ALA A 260 14.34 -17.27 6.64
N GLY A 261 14.10 -18.60 6.61
CA GLY A 261 14.01 -19.38 5.37
C GLY A 261 12.98 -18.88 4.35
N LEU A 262 12.00 -18.05 4.75
CA LEU A 262 11.10 -17.35 3.83
C LEU A 262 11.86 -16.36 2.92
N LEU A 263 12.84 -15.64 3.48
CA LEU A 263 13.66 -14.68 2.73
C LEU A 263 14.61 -15.40 1.77
N LEU A 264 15.19 -16.52 2.21
CA LEU A 264 16.19 -17.26 1.44
C LEU A 264 15.61 -17.88 0.16
N LYS A 265 14.31 -18.14 0.12
CA LYS A 265 13.61 -18.75 -1.03
C LYS A 265 12.79 -17.76 -1.87
N ALA A 266 12.60 -16.55 -1.38
CA ALA A 266 11.77 -15.54 -2.05
C ALA A 266 12.41 -15.08 -3.37
N ASP A 267 11.57 -14.73 -4.35
CA ASP A 267 11.96 -13.90 -5.48
C ASP A 267 12.07 -12.42 -5.06
N ALA A 268 12.60 -11.56 -5.94
CA ALA A 268 12.88 -10.17 -5.57
C ALA A 268 11.61 -9.40 -5.18
N SER A 269 10.48 -9.66 -5.83
CA SER A 269 9.20 -9.00 -5.53
C SER A 269 8.63 -9.44 -4.18
N THR A 270 8.73 -10.74 -3.88
CA THR A 270 8.29 -11.35 -2.64
C THR A 270 9.19 -10.94 -1.50
N LEU A 271 10.51 -10.87 -1.71
CA LEU A 271 11.47 -10.43 -0.71
C LEU A 271 11.23 -8.96 -0.37
N LEU A 272 11.10 -8.10 -1.39
CA LEU A 272 10.73 -6.71 -1.21
C LEU A 272 9.44 -6.60 -0.41
N SER A 273 8.40 -7.34 -0.80
CA SER A 273 7.13 -7.35 -0.08
C SER A 273 7.28 -7.87 1.34
N LEU A 274 8.02 -8.95 1.62
CA LEU A 274 8.19 -9.46 2.98
C LEU A 274 8.84 -8.44 3.91
N LEU A 275 9.84 -7.71 3.42
CA LEU A 275 10.62 -6.75 4.21
C LEU A 275 10.04 -5.33 4.23
N THR A 276 9.22 -4.95 3.24
CA THR A 276 8.55 -3.63 3.16
C THR A 276 7.07 -3.66 3.45
N SER A 277 6.43 -4.83 3.44
CA SER A 277 5.08 -4.97 3.97
C SER A 277 5.10 -4.29 5.29
N ASP A 278 4.14 -3.38 5.48
CA ASP A 278 3.86 -2.92 6.80
C ASP A 278 3.63 -4.18 7.62
N TYR A 279 4.64 -4.58 8.39
CA TYR A 279 4.49 -5.60 9.39
C TYR A 279 3.57 -4.94 10.40
N ILE A 280 2.28 -5.02 10.09
CA ILE A 280 1.20 -4.90 11.02
C ILE A 280 1.37 -6.15 11.84
N ASP A 281 1.86 -5.91 13.03
CA ASP A 281 2.04 -6.84 14.09
C ASP A 281 1.11 -8.05 13.98
N SER A 282 1.66 -9.20 13.57
CA SER A 282 0.93 -10.47 13.66
C SER A 282 0.68 -10.87 15.12
N THR A 283 1.08 -10.05 16.10
CA THR A 283 0.69 -10.20 17.51
C THR A 283 -0.61 -9.47 17.88
N GLN A 284 -1.23 -8.68 16.99
CA GLN A 284 -2.54 -8.05 17.27
C GLN A 284 -3.70 -8.49 16.37
N THR A 285 -3.47 -9.39 15.40
CA THR A 285 -4.58 -10.05 14.71
C THR A 285 -4.90 -11.34 15.43
N VAL A 286 -5.91 -11.29 16.30
CA VAL A 286 -6.43 -12.46 17.00
C VAL A 286 -7.72 -12.93 16.36
N SER A 287 -7.96 -14.23 16.39
CA SER A 287 -9.22 -14.80 15.94
C SER A 287 -9.79 -15.75 16.98
N ALA A 288 -11.10 -15.71 17.16
CA ALA A 288 -11.83 -16.59 18.04
C ALA A 288 -13.13 -17.01 17.36
N GLU A 289 -13.61 -18.18 17.75
CA GLU A 289 -14.85 -18.74 17.22
C GLU A 289 -15.89 -18.88 18.32
N PHE A 290 -17.13 -18.54 17.99
CA PHE A 290 -18.25 -18.61 18.92
C PHE A 290 -19.44 -19.29 18.27
N VAL A 291 -20.17 -20.09 19.04
CA VAL A 291 -21.40 -20.74 18.59
C VAL A 291 -22.59 -19.90 19.04
N ILE A 292 -23.47 -19.55 18.10
CA ILE A 292 -24.69 -18.78 18.42
C ILE A 292 -25.75 -19.71 18.99
N GLN A 293 -26.15 -19.47 20.24
CA GLN A 293 -27.17 -20.27 20.94
C GLN A 293 -28.57 -19.62 20.91
N ASN A 294 -28.68 -18.38 20.42
CA ASN A 294 -29.97 -17.70 20.26
C ASN A 294 -30.90 -18.51 19.35
N LYS A 295 -32.12 -18.75 19.81
CA LYS A 295 -33.14 -19.56 19.12
C LYS A 295 -33.40 -19.14 17.67
N HIS A 296 -33.35 -17.84 17.40
CA HIS A 296 -33.57 -17.26 16.08
C HIS A 296 -32.26 -16.81 15.38
N GLY A 297 -31.10 -17.14 15.94
CA GLY A 297 -29.80 -16.72 15.43
C GLY A 297 -29.52 -15.23 15.61
N LEU A 298 -28.64 -14.66 14.77
CA LEU A 298 -28.26 -13.24 14.81
C LEU A 298 -29.20 -12.37 13.95
N HIS A 299 -30.46 -12.30 14.35
CA HIS A 299 -31.38 -11.31 13.78
C HIS A 299 -31.11 -9.91 14.36
N THR A 300 -31.92 -8.94 13.96
CA THR A 300 -31.72 -7.51 14.23
C THR A 300 -31.46 -7.16 15.70
N ARG A 301 -32.14 -7.79 16.66
CA ARG A 301 -32.01 -7.50 18.10
C ARG A 301 -30.65 -7.94 18.68
N PRO A 302 -30.26 -9.23 18.68
CA PRO A 302 -28.94 -9.66 19.18
C PRO A 302 -27.80 -9.07 18.34
N ALA A 303 -28.00 -8.90 17.02
CA ALA A 303 -27.00 -8.27 16.16
C ALA A 303 -26.76 -6.78 16.50
N THR A 304 -27.80 -6.04 16.90
CA THR A 304 -27.65 -4.63 17.32
C THR A 304 -26.81 -4.52 18.59
N LEU A 305 -27.06 -5.39 19.57
CA LEU A 305 -26.29 -5.40 20.82
C LEU A 305 -24.83 -5.79 20.58
N LEU A 306 -24.60 -6.79 19.73
CA LEU A 306 -23.25 -7.19 19.31
C LEU A 306 -22.52 -6.04 18.60
N VAL A 307 -23.15 -5.39 17.62
CA VAL A 307 -22.56 -4.27 16.87
C VAL A 307 -22.25 -3.08 17.78
N ASN A 308 -23.14 -2.76 18.72
CA ASN A 308 -22.95 -1.65 19.64
C ASN A 308 -21.79 -1.92 20.63
N LEU A 309 -21.63 -3.16 21.07
CA LEU A 309 -20.46 -3.58 21.85
C LEU A 309 -19.18 -3.44 21.03
N ILE A 310 -19.17 -3.95 19.80
CA ILE A 310 -18.01 -3.93 18.91
C ILE A 310 -17.53 -2.50 18.62
N LYS A 311 -18.46 -1.54 18.45
CA LYS A 311 -18.14 -0.13 18.21
C LYS A 311 -17.45 0.59 19.38
N GLN A 312 -17.35 -0.04 20.55
CA GLN A 312 -16.61 0.52 21.71
C GLN A 312 -15.10 0.29 21.60
N PHE A 313 -14.67 -0.58 20.69
CA PHE A 313 -13.26 -0.93 20.50
C PHE A 313 -12.67 -0.17 19.31
N ASN A 314 -11.38 0.12 19.39
CA ASN A 314 -10.61 0.77 18.32
C ASN A 314 -10.11 -0.22 17.26
N SER A 315 -10.12 -1.52 17.57
CA SER A 315 -9.75 -2.58 16.64
C SER A 315 -10.68 -2.67 15.43
N GLU A 316 -10.11 -3.00 14.27
CA GLU A 316 -10.89 -3.46 13.14
C GLU A 316 -11.38 -4.89 13.40
N ILE A 317 -12.69 -5.09 13.41
CA ILE A 317 -13.29 -6.41 13.70
C ILE A 317 -14.12 -6.87 12.50
N ASN A 318 -13.78 -8.05 12.00
CA ASN A 318 -14.49 -8.74 10.93
C ASN A 318 -15.09 -10.04 11.45
N VAL A 319 -16.21 -10.47 10.86
CA VAL A 319 -16.92 -11.69 11.23
C VAL A 319 -17.30 -12.49 9.99
N ALA A 320 -17.20 -13.82 10.08
CA ALA A 320 -17.63 -14.77 9.05
C ALA A 320 -18.46 -15.90 9.65
N ASN A 321 -19.49 -16.32 8.92
CA ASN A 321 -20.30 -17.50 9.26
C ASN A 321 -19.68 -18.76 8.62
N LEU A 322 -19.07 -19.61 9.45
CA LEU A 322 -18.36 -20.82 9.02
C LEU A 322 -19.32 -21.92 8.54
N ASN A 323 -20.58 -21.87 8.96
CA ASN A 323 -21.64 -22.75 8.46
C ASN A 323 -22.39 -22.14 7.26
N GLY A 324 -22.01 -20.94 6.82
CA GLY A 324 -22.60 -20.24 5.69
C GLY A 324 -21.64 -20.14 4.51
N THR A 325 -21.62 -18.99 3.84
CA THR A 325 -20.75 -18.73 2.67
C THR A 325 -19.28 -18.53 3.02
N GLY A 326 -18.93 -18.44 4.31
CA GLY A 326 -17.57 -18.11 4.77
C GLY A 326 -17.11 -16.67 4.46
N LYS A 327 -17.97 -15.85 3.84
CA LYS A 327 -17.65 -14.46 3.49
C LYS A 327 -17.40 -13.64 4.76
N LYS A 328 -16.23 -13.02 4.85
CA LYS A 328 -15.90 -12.04 5.89
C LYS A 328 -16.62 -10.73 5.63
N VAL A 329 -17.22 -10.17 6.68
CA VAL A 329 -17.86 -8.85 6.66
C VAL A 329 -17.43 -8.04 7.86
N ASN A 330 -17.44 -6.72 7.71
CA ASN A 330 -17.17 -5.78 8.80
C ASN A 330 -18.23 -5.93 9.91
N ALA A 331 -17.78 -6.20 11.13
CA ALA A 331 -18.64 -6.52 12.26
C ALA A 331 -19.32 -5.29 12.90
N CYS A 332 -18.94 -4.06 12.51
CA CYS A 332 -19.62 -2.82 12.90
C CYS A 332 -20.86 -2.52 12.03
N SER A 333 -21.07 -3.26 10.94
CA SER A 333 -22.18 -3.05 10.01
C SER A 333 -23.34 -4.00 10.33
N LEU A 334 -24.38 -3.49 10.99
CA LEU A 334 -25.58 -4.26 11.33
C LEU A 334 -26.20 -4.98 10.12
N MET A 335 -26.34 -4.29 8.98
CA MET A 335 -26.90 -4.88 7.77
C MET A 335 -26.05 -6.05 7.25
N LYS A 336 -24.72 -5.93 7.29
CA LYS A 336 -23.82 -7.01 6.84
C LYS A 336 -23.82 -8.19 7.80
N VAL A 337 -23.87 -7.94 9.12
CA VAL A 337 -23.91 -8.98 10.15
C VAL A 337 -25.21 -9.79 10.07
N VAL A 338 -26.37 -9.13 9.96
CA VAL A 338 -27.66 -9.82 9.77
C VAL A 338 -27.68 -10.57 8.43
N GLY A 339 -27.07 -9.98 7.39
CA GLY A 339 -26.92 -10.58 6.07
C GLY A 339 -26.07 -11.86 6.01
N LEU A 340 -25.32 -12.20 7.07
CA LEU A 340 -24.61 -13.48 7.17
C LEU A 340 -25.54 -14.69 7.34
N GLY A 341 -26.84 -14.47 7.62
CA GLY A 341 -27.84 -15.53 7.75
C GLY A 341 -27.51 -16.54 8.85
N CYS A 342 -26.91 -16.07 9.94
CA CYS A 342 -26.47 -16.92 11.04
C CYS A 342 -27.67 -17.44 11.86
N LYS A 343 -27.79 -18.75 12.01
CA LYS A 343 -28.86 -19.44 12.75
C LYS A 343 -28.33 -20.00 14.07
N GLN A 344 -29.23 -20.52 14.90
CA GLN A 344 -28.86 -21.27 16.10
C GLN A 344 -27.92 -22.43 15.75
N GLY A 345 -26.88 -22.64 16.56
CA GLY A 345 -25.86 -23.66 16.38
C GLY A 345 -24.76 -23.31 15.36
N HIS A 346 -24.87 -22.19 14.64
CA HIS A 346 -23.82 -21.78 13.71
C HIS A 346 -22.58 -21.27 14.44
N ARG A 347 -21.41 -21.58 13.88
CA ARG A 347 -20.10 -21.07 14.28
C ARG A 347 -19.78 -19.79 13.52
N LEU A 348 -19.51 -18.73 14.27
CA LEU A 348 -18.98 -17.49 13.75
C LEU A 348 -17.50 -17.37 14.11
N GLN A 349 -16.67 -17.05 13.12
CA GLN A 349 -15.28 -16.68 13.32
C GLN A 349 -15.19 -15.16 13.34
N PHE A 350 -14.69 -14.61 14.45
CA PHE A 350 -14.32 -13.21 14.56
C PHE A 350 -12.81 -13.08 14.39
N THR A 351 -12.39 -12.08 13.63
CA THR A 351 -11.01 -11.66 13.48
C THR A 351 -10.93 -10.21 13.90
N ALA A 352 -10.14 -9.90 14.91
CA ALA A 352 -9.93 -8.54 15.40
C ALA A 352 -8.47 -8.14 15.20
N GLN A 353 -8.24 -6.92 14.76
CA GLN A 353 -6.92 -6.35 14.50
C GLN A 353 -6.81 -4.97 15.14
N GLY A 354 -5.92 -4.82 16.12
CA GLY A 354 -5.68 -3.56 16.83
C GLY A 354 -5.27 -3.77 18.30
N GLU A 355 -4.96 -2.67 18.99
CA GLU A 355 -4.38 -2.69 20.34
C GLU A 355 -5.29 -3.35 21.38
N ASP A 356 -6.61 -3.27 21.19
CA ASP A 356 -7.62 -3.86 22.06
C ASP A 356 -8.23 -5.16 21.52
N ALA A 357 -7.64 -5.78 20.48
CA ALA A 357 -8.23 -6.91 19.77
C ALA A 357 -8.52 -8.14 20.65
N SER A 358 -7.58 -8.49 21.55
CA SER A 358 -7.74 -9.62 22.50
C SER A 358 -8.87 -9.36 23.50
N THR A 359 -8.94 -8.13 24.03
CA THR A 359 -10.01 -7.70 24.93
C THR A 359 -11.36 -7.69 24.21
N ALA A 360 -11.40 -7.20 22.97
CA ALA A 360 -12.60 -7.16 22.16
C ALA A 360 -13.17 -8.57 21.91
N LEU A 361 -12.34 -9.53 21.52
CA LEU A 361 -12.80 -10.92 21.32
C LEU A 361 -13.29 -11.56 22.62
N LYS A 362 -12.66 -11.27 23.77
CA LYS A 362 -13.10 -11.76 25.07
C LYS A 362 -14.49 -11.23 25.45
N GLU A 363 -14.73 -9.93 25.27
CA GLU A 363 -16.03 -9.32 25.56
C GLU A 363 -17.12 -9.75 24.56
N ILE A 364 -16.79 -9.89 23.27
CA ILE A 364 -17.67 -10.47 22.26
C ILE A 364 -18.10 -11.89 22.67
N GLY A 365 -17.15 -12.73 23.10
CA GLY A 365 -17.42 -14.07 23.57
C GLY A 365 -18.37 -14.10 24.77
N LYS A 366 -18.16 -13.23 25.76
CA LYS A 366 -19.07 -13.08 26.91
C LYS A 366 -20.46 -12.66 26.49
N ALA A 367 -20.58 -11.68 25.59
CA ALA A 367 -21.86 -11.17 25.12
C ALA A 367 -22.65 -12.22 24.32
N ILE A 368 -21.98 -13.02 23.49
CA ILE A 368 -22.60 -14.16 22.80
C ILE A 368 -23.05 -15.23 23.81
N THR A 369 -22.20 -15.54 24.80
CA THR A 369 -22.51 -16.54 25.83
C THR A 369 -23.62 -16.10 26.77
N SER A 370 -23.83 -14.79 26.96
CA SER A 370 -24.95 -14.23 27.73
C SER A 370 -26.24 -14.08 26.91
N GLY A 371 -26.23 -14.52 25.64
CA GLY A 371 -27.39 -14.53 24.76
C GLY A 371 -27.73 -13.19 24.12
N LEU A 372 -26.83 -12.19 24.17
CA LEU A 372 -27.02 -10.89 23.52
C LEU A 372 -28.40 -10.27 23.81
N GLY A 373 -28.80 -10.28 25.09
CA GLY A 373 -30.07 -9.69 25.54
C GLY A 373 -31.33 -10.54 25.28
N GLU A 374 -31.15 -11.84 25.00
CA GLU A 374 -32.22 -12.82 24.84
C GLU A 374 -32.00 -14.06 25.72
N THR A 375 -33.08 -14.78 26.01
CA THR A 375 -33.02 -16.07 26.69
C THR A 375 -32.46 -17.12 25.73
N LEU A 376 -31.38 -17.79 26.13
CA LEU A 376 -30.78 -18.88 25.36
C LEU A 376 -31.66 -20.12 25.37
N ALA A 377 -31.55 -20.92 24.30
CA ALA A 377 -32.30 -22.15 24.11
C ALA A 377 -31.74 -23.32 24.90
#